data_AF-A0A821N0Y3-F1
#
_entry.id   AF-A0A821N0Y3-F1
#
_cell.length_a   1.000
_cell.length_b   1.000
_cell.length_c   1.000
_cell.angle_alpha   90.00
_cell.angle_beta   90.00
_cell.angle_gamma   90.00
#
_symmetry.space_group_name_H-M   'P 1'
#
loop_
_entity.id
_entity.type
_entity.pdbx_description
1 polymer ?
#
loop_
_entity_poly.entity_id
_entity_poly.type
_entity_poly.pdbx_seq_one_letter_code
_entity_poly.pdbx_strand_id
1 'polypeptide(L)'
;MLQCKVDNIQETISITSIENLSNECSYEIFDYLDDYHIHNTFSNLNYRFQQVLNSSSRLFKIKLSSPSDELYRNAYKQTILINRDQIFSFALYLS
;
A
#
# COMPACT_ATOMS: atom_id res chain seq x y z
N MET A 1 -1.52 -17.70 -7.60
CA MET A 1 -2.76 -18.12 -6.93
C MET A 1 -2.51 -18.02 -5.43
N LEU A 2 -3.05 -17.00 -4.76
CA LEU A 2 -2.91 -16.83 -3.31
C LEU A 2 -4.04 -17.61 -2.62
N GLN A 3 -3.71 -18.50 -1.70
CA GLN A 3 -4.67 -19.31 -0.94
C GLN A 3 -4.80 -18.72 0.47
N CYS A 4 -5.93 -18.07 0.76
CA CYS A 4 -6.31 -17.74 2.14
C CYS A 4 -7.08 -18.93 2.74
N LYS A 5 -6.62 -19.41 3.89
CA LYS A 5 -7.22 -20.54 4.60
C LYS A 5 -8.35 -20.02 5.49
N VAL A 6 -9.60 -20.33 5.13
CA VAL A 6 -10.77 -20.11 5.99
C VAL A 6 -11.37 -21.48 6.25
N ASP A 7 -11.60 -21.80 7.52
CA ASP A 7 -11.98 -23.13 7.98
C ASP A 7 -13.32 -23.61 7.37
N ASN A 8 -13.27 -24.83 6.84
CA ASN A 8 -14.41 -25.75 6.64
C ASN A 8 -15.59 -25.27 5.77
N ILE A 9 -15.32 -25.00 4.50
CA ILE A 9 -16.01 -25.47 3.27
C ILE A 9 -15.13 -24.90 2.15
N GLN A 10 -14.43 -25.77 1.43
CA GLN A 10 -13.41 -25.35 0.46
C GLN A 10 -14.08 -24.93 -0.85
N GLU A 11 -14.88 -23.87 -0.79
CA GLU A 11 -15.33 -23.15 -1.96
C GLU A 11 -14.12 -22.37 -2.48
N THR A 12 -13.55 -22.81 -3.59
CA THR A 12 -12.49 -22.07 -4.29
C THR A 12 -13.08 -20.76 -4.82
N ILE A 13 -13.04 -19.71 -4.00
CA ILE A 13 -13.39 -18.36 -4.42
C ILE A 13 -12.30 -17.88 -5.37
N SER A 14 -12.62 -17.85 -6.67
CA SER A 14 -11.76 -17.26 -7.67
C SER A 14 -11.82 -15.74 -7.52
N ILE A 15 -10.73 -15.15 -7.03
CA ILE A 15 -10.59 -13.70 -6.95
C ILE A 15 -10.18 -13.21 -8.32
N THR A 16 -11.12 -12.62 -9.05
CA THR A 16 -10.92 -12.12 -10.41
C THR A 16 -10.39 -10.69 -10.46
N SER A 17 -10.48 -9.94 -9.36
CA SER A 17 -10.01 -8.57 -9.24
C SER A 17 -9.31 -8.36 -7.90
N ILE A 18 -8.24 -7.56 -7.90
CA ILE A 18 -7.53 -7.16 -6.67
C ILE A 18 -8.46 -6.44 -5.69
N GLU A 19 -9.52 -5.83 -6.21
CA GLU A 19 -10.54 -5.13 -5.43
C GLU A 19 -11.36 -6.05 -4.53
N ASN A 20 -11.40 -7.34 -4.85
CA ASN A 20 -12.13 -8.35 -4.08
C ASN A 20 -11.27 -8.98 -2.97
N LEU A 21 -9.98 -8.59 -2.84
CA LEU A 21 -9.14 -9.02 -1.73
C LEU A 21 -9.62 -8.39 -0.41
N SER A 22 -9.51 -9.13 0.69
CA SER A 22 -9.76 -8.57 2.02
C SER A 22 -8.73 -7.48 2.37
N ASN A 23 -9.02 -6.67 3.39
CA ASN A 23 -8.09 -5.61 3.81
C ASN A 23 -6.77 -6.21 4.33
N GLU A 24 -6.83 -7.37 4.99
CA GLU A 24 -5.67 -8.10 5.51
C GLU A 24 -4.71 -8.46 4.37
N CYS A 25 -5.23 -9.05 3.28
CA CYS A 25 -4.43 -9.36 2.10
C CYS A 25 -3.84 -8.10 1.44
N SER A 26 -4.61 -6.99 1.41
CA SER A 26 -4.09 -5.71 0.91
C SER A 26 -2.93 -5.20 1.76
N TYR A 27 -3.03 -5.27 3.09
CA TYR A 27 -1.93 -4.87 3.98
C TYR A 27 -0.70 -5.74 3.80
N GLU A 28 -0.86 -7.05 3.63
CA GLU A 28 0.27 -7.94 3.32
C GLU A 28 0.97 -7.55 2.02
N ILE A 29 0.22 -7.19 0.97
CA ILE A 29 0.81 -6.69 -0.29
C ILE A 29 1.56 -5.38 -0.05
N PHE A 30 0.97 -4.45 0.71
CA PHE A 30 1.59 -3.18 1.05
C PHE A 30 2.87 -3.35 1.84
N ASP A 31 3.03 -4.45 2.59
CA ASP A 31 4.25 -4.68 3.33
C ASP A 31 5.50 -4.85 2.46
N TYR A 32 5.32 -5.26 1.19
CA TYR A 32 6.39 -5.42 0.21
C TYR A 32 6.67 -4.17 -0.65
N LEU A 33 5.85 -3.12 -0.52
CA LEU A 33 5.92 -1.92 -1.34
C LEU A 33 6.28 -0.69 -0.48
N ASP A 34 6.82 0.34 -1.12
CA ASP A 34 6.91 1.68 -0.53
C ASP A 34 5.62 2.47 -0.77
N ASP A 35 5.43 3.55 -0.01
CA ASP A 35 4.21 4.34 -0.12
C ASP A 35 4.06 5.05 -1.46
N TYR A 36 5.16 5.33 -2.16
CA TYR A 36 5.04 5.91 -3.48
C TYR A 36 4.31 4.93 -4.42
N HIS A 37 4.76 3.68 -4.47
CA HIS A 37 4.11 2.65 -5.28
C HIS A 37 2.70 2.33 -4.78
N ILE A 38 2.51 2.26 -3.47
CA ILE A 38 1.18 2.02 -2.88
C ILE A 38 0.20 3.13 -3.30
N HIS A 39 0.55 4.40 -3.09
CA HIS A 39 -0.35 5.50 -3.44
C HIS A 39 -0.53 5.61 -4.95
N ASN A 40 0.52 5.46 -5.75
CA ASN A 40 0.41 5.57 -7.21
C ASN A 40 -0.47 4.47 -7.82
N THR A 41 -0.39 3.24 -7.30
CA THR A 41 -1.13 2.10 -7.84
C THR A 41 -2.55 1.97 -7.27
N PHE A 42 -2.74 2.22 -5.96
CA PHE A 42 -3.99 1.86 -5.27
C PHE A 42 -4.91 3.04 -4.94
N SER A 43 -4.46 4.30 -5.04
CA SER A 43 -5.27 5.48 -4.65
C SER A 43 -6.51 5.70 -5.50
N ASN A 44 -6.50 5.23 -6.74
CA ASN A 44 -7.59 5.44 -7.71
C ASN A 44 -8.39 4.18 -8.03
N LEU A 45 -8.19 3.07 -7.29
CA LEU A 45 -8.94 1.84 -7.53
C LEU A 45 -10.41 2.01 -7.17
N ASN A 46 -10.71 2.14 -5.88
CA ASN A 46 -12.05 2.37 -5.39
C ASN A 46 -12.03 3.04 -4.01
N TYR A 47 -13.23 3.41 -3.55
CA TYR A 47 -13.42 4.08 -2.27
C TYR A 47 -12.88 3.28 -1.07
N ARG A 48 -13.00 1.94 -1.09
CA ARG A 48 -12.46 1.09 -0.01
C ARG A 48 -10.94 1.24 0.08
N PHE A 49 -10.23 1.18 -1.05
CA PHE A 49 -8.78 1.38 -1.04
C PHE A 49 -8.39 2.79 -0.61
N GLN A 50 -9.15 3.82 -0.99
CA GLN A 50 -8.92 5.17 -0.47
C GLN A 50 -9.03 5.23 1.06
N GLN A 51 -10.02 4.56 1.65
CA GLN A 51 -10.16 4.49 3.11
C GLN A 51 -9.00 3.73 3.77
N VAL A 52 -8.58 2.60 3.19
CA VAL A 52 -7.43 1.83 3.68
C VAL A 52 -6.16 2.68 3.62
N LEU A 53 -5.98 3.43 2.52
CA LEU A 53 -4.80 4.27 2.33
C LEU A 53 -4.73 5.45 3.30
N ASN A 54 -5.88 6.03 3.62
CA ASN A 54 -6.02 7.15 4.55
C ASN A 54 -6.15 6.71 6.02
N SER A 55 -6.02 5.41 6.32
CA SER A 55 -6.04 4.93 7.70
C SER A 55 -4.73 5.31 8.41
N SER A 56 -4.87 5.93 9.59
CA SER A 56 -3.74 6.40 10.41
C SER A 56 -2.85 5.30 11.00
N SER A 57 -3.27 4.04 10.87
CA SER A 57 -2.58 2.89 11.44
C SER A 57 -1.43 2.36 10.59
N ARG A 58 -1.24 2.85 9.35
CA ARG A 58 -0.20 2.33 8.46
C ARG A 58 1.13 3.06 8.65
N LEU A 59 2.22 2.30 8.74
CA LEU A 59 3.58 2.83 8.74
C LEU A 59 3.92 3.40 7.36
N PHE A 60 4.43 4.63 7.30
CA PHE A 60 4.85 5.24 6.05
C PHE A 60 6.28 4.77 5.67
N LYS A 61 6.41 3.86 4.70
CA LYS A 61 7.66 3.32 4.17
C LYS A 61 8.14 4.11 2.96
N ILE A 62 9.35 4.64 3.07
CA ILE A 62 10.06 5.30 1.96
C ILE A 62 11.28 4.45 1.63
N LYS A 63 11.32 3.92 0.41
CA LYS A 63 12.52 3.26 -0.11
C LYS A 63 13.34 4.28 -0.89
N LEU A 64 14.52 4.60 -0.36
CA LEU A 64 15.47 5.47 -1.02
C LEU A 64 16.29 4.62 -2.00
N SER A 65 15.67 4.21 -3.11
CA SER A 65 16.44 3.73 -4.26
C SER A 65 17.25 4.89 -4.87
N SER A 66 18.42 4.57 -5.43
CA SER A 66 19.47 5.46 -5.92
C SER A 66 19.13 6.97 -6.04
N PRO A 67 19.97 7.87 -5.50
CA PRO A 67 19.72 9.31 -5.37
C PRO A 67 19.47 10.09 -6.67
N SER A 68 19.56 9.46 -7.84
CA SER A 68 19.49 10.09 -9.17
C SER A 68 18.08 10.34 -9.70
N ASP A 69 17.04 9.75 -9.12
CA ASP A 69 15.69 9.89 -9.68
C ASP A 69 14.90 11.05 -9.03
N GLU A 70 15.07 12.24 -9.61
CA GLU A 70 14.45 13.49 -9.16
C GLU A 70 12.91 13.40 -9.17
N LEU A 71 12.33 12.61 -10.09
CA LEU A 71 10.90 12.36 -10.15
C LEU A 71 10.40 11.64 -8.90
N TYR A 72 11.12 10.62 -8.43
CA TYR A 72 10.75 9.90 -7.20
C TYR A 72 10.85 10.81 -5.98
N ARG A 73 11.90 11.63 -5.88
CA ARG A 73 12.02 12.59 -4.75
C ARG A 73 10.86 13.57 -4.71
N ASN A 74 10.47 14.10 -5.86
CA ASN A 74 9.34 15.04 -5.93
C ASN A 74 8.02 14.35 -5.61
N ALA A 75 7.82 13.12 -6.08
CA ALA A 75 6.64 12.34 -5.75
C ALA A 75 6.55 12.03 -4.25
N TYR A 76 7.65 11.60 -3.61
CA TYR A 76 7.70 11.38 -2.17
C TYR A 76 7.39 12.66 -1.39
N LYS A 77 7.95 13.81 -1.80
CA LYS A 77 7.62 15.11 -1.18
C LYS A 77 6.11 15.38 -1.24
N GLN A 78 5.48 15.16 -2.39
CA GLN A 78 4.03 15.37 -2.53
C GLN A 78 3.22 14.39 -1.69
N THR A 79 3.57 13.10 -1.71
CA THR A 79 2.88 12.08 -0.89
C THR A 79 3.01 12.38 0.60
N ILE A 80 4.19 12.78 1.07
CA ILE A 80 4.40 13.19 2.47
C ILE A 80 3.56 14.42 2.80
N LEU A 81 3.56 15.44 1.93
CA LEU A 81 2.81 16.67 2.14
C LEU A 81 1.30 16.43 2.24
N ILE A 82 0.75 15.61 1.34
CA ILE A 82 -0.68 15.28 1.30
C ILE A 82 -1.10 14.50 2.54
N ASN A 83 -0.25 13.58 3.01
CA ASN A 83 -0.58 12.68 4.13
C ASN A 83 0.03 13.13 5.46
N ARG A 84 0.57 14.35 5.56
CA ARG A 84 1.39 14.81 6.71
C ARG A 84 0.68 14.62 8.06
N ASP A 85 -0.63 14.84 8.10
CA ASP A 85 -1.43 14.81 9.32
C ASP A 85 -1.82 13.37 9.72
N GLN A 86 -1.54 12.40 8.84
CA GLN A 86 -1.83 10.97 9.02
C GLN A 86 -0.56 10.13 9.23
N ILE A 87 0.63 10.71 8.97
CA ILE A 87 1.91 10.03 9.15
C ILE A 87 2.33 10.16 10.62
N PHE A 88 2.14 9.08 11.38
CA PHE A 88 2.62 8.99 12.77
C PHE A 88 4.06 8.51 12.89
N SER A 89 4.53 7.75 11.90
CA SER A 89 5.88 7.20 11.88
C SER A 89 6.30 6.90 10.44
N PHE A 90 7.61 6.95 10.18
CA PHE A 90 8.18 6.57 8.90
C PHE A 90 9.35 5.60 9.06
N ALA A 91 9.55 4.74 8.06
CA ALA A 91 10.71 3.86 7.95
C ALA A 91 11.49 4.17 6.67
N LEU A 92 12.81 4.37 6.82
CA LEU A 92 13.74 4.60 5.71
C LEU A 92 14.50 3.32 5.42
N TYR A 93 14.41 2.86 4.17
CA TYR A 93 15.17 1.71 3.68
C TYR A 93 16.22 2.18 2.67
N LEU A 94 17.48 1.84 2.93
CA LEU A 94 18.59 1.98 2.00
C LEU A 94 18.71 0.67 1.22
N SER A 95 18.68 0.75 -0.12
CA SER A 95 18.88 -0.40 -1.03
C SER A 95 20.30 -0.44 -1.57
#